data_AF-A0A4R0GQQ1-F1
#
_entry.id   AF-A0A4R0GQQ1-F1
#
_cell.length_a   1.000
_cell.length_b   1.000
_cell.length_c   1.000
_cell.angle_alpha   90.00
_cell.angle_beta   90.00
_cell.angle_gamma   90.00
#
_symmetry.space_group_name_H-M   'P 1'
#
loop_
_entity.id
_entity.type
_entity.pdbx_description
1 polymer ?
#
loop_
_entity_poly.entity_id
_entity_poly.type
_entity_poly.pdbx_seq_one_letter_code
_entity_poly.pdbx_strand_id
1 'polypeptide(L)'
;MRLPRSVAGWTIAVFGVLALVMGAVGLLWPEALLGMLGFEIPETRAAGDYTGVFVTASSMASFNMGVYYLLATATEWRAFYRFTVVFRLVTFTVFTLAVLADVAPGRFFGVAAWEGVGALATAAGLWWDARRGGDAAAPAADDATGSASSSAEHSGAGTSGVGPAADAVR
;
A
#
# COMPACT_ATOMS: atom_id res chain seq x y z
N MET A 1 4.58 11.83 -15.07
CA MET A 1 4.85 11.02 -13.86
C MET A 1 6.27 10.48 -13.96
N ARG A 2 7.03 10.42 -12.86
CA ARG A 2 8.37 9.80 -12.86
C ARG A 2 8.21 8.28 -12.90
N LEU A 3 9.00 7.60 -13.73
CA LEU A 3 8.98 6.13 -13.85
C LEU A 3 9.50 5.48 -12.55
N PRO A 4 8.99 4.28 -12.18
CA PRO A 4 9.47 3.55 -11.01
C PRO A 4 10.96 3.25 -11.13
N ARG A 5 11.71 3.37 -10.02
CA ARG A 5 13.16 3.17 -9.99
C ARG A 5 13.57 1.81 -9.47
N SER A 6 12.64 1.08 -8.86
CA SER A 6 12.85 -0.22 -8.23
C SER A 6 12.00 -1.31 -8.86
N VAL A 7 12.42 -2.57 -8.76
CA VAL A 7 11.64 -3.71 -9.29
C VAL A 7 10.32 -3.83 -8.54
N ALA A 8 10.33 -3.63 -7.22
CA ALA A 8 9.11 -3.57 -6.42
C ALA A 8 8.20 -2.39 -6.81
N GLY A 9 8.77 -1.22 -7.14
CA GLY A 9 8.00 -0.08 -7.62
C GLY A 9 7.25 -0.39 -8.91
N TRP A 10 7.87 -1.15 -9.84
CA TRP A 10 7.20 -1.58 -11.07
C TRP A 10 6.03 -2.51 -10.83
N THR A 11 6.13 -3.46 -9.90
CA THR A 11 4.99 -4.35 -9.59
C THR A 11 3.82 -3.54 -9.02
N ILE A 12 4.09 -2.61 -8.10
CA ILE A 12 3.07 -1.74 -7.50
C ILE A 12 2.47 -0.77 -8.52
N ALA A 13 3.26 -0.22 -9.45
CA ALA A 13 2.73 0.61 -10.54
C ALA A 13 1.74 -0.16 -11.42
N VAL A 14 2.08 -1.38 -11.84
CA VAL A 14 1.18 -2.21 -12.66
C VAL A 14 -0.13 -2.46 -11.92
N PHE A 15 -0.06 -2.84 -10.65
CA PHE A 15 -1.27 -3.00 -9.83
C PHE A 15 -2.06 -1.70 -9.67
N GLY A 16 -1.38 -0.57 -9.48
CA GLY A 16 -2.01 0.73 -9.37
C GLY A 16 -2.77 1.12 -10.64
N VAL A 17 -2.15 0.95 -11.81
CA VAL A 17 -2.80 1.19 -13.10
C VAL A 17 -4.00 0.26 -13.28
N LEU A 18 -3.84 -1.04 -13.03
CA LEU A 18 -4.93 -2.00 -13.18
C LEU A 18 -6.11 -1.69 -12.25
N ALA A 19 -5.84 -1.37 -10.98
CA ALA A 19 -6.88 -0.99 -10.03
C ALA A 19 -7.58 0.32 -10.44
N LEU A 20 -6.83 1.30 -10.94
CA LEU A 20 -7.38 2.56 -11.42
C LEU A 20 -8.28 2.35 -12.64
N VAL A 21 -7.83 1.55 -13.62
CA VAL A 21 -8.61 1.24 -14.83
C VAL A 21 -9.85 0.42 -14.47
N MET A 22 -9.71 -0.64 -13.66
CA MET A 22 -10.85 -1.46 -13.24
C MET A 22 -11.86 -0.67 -12.41
N GLY A 23 -11.39 0.21 -11.50
CA GLY A 23 -12.23 1.12 -10.77
C GLY A 23 -12.97 2.10 -11.68
N ALA A 24 -12.30 2.67 -12.68
CA ALA A 24 -12.94 3.53 -13.67
C ALA A 24 -13.98 2.78 -14.52
N VAL A 25 -13.65 1.56 -14.98
CA VAL A 25 -14.59 0.71 -15.72
C VAL A 25 -15.81 0.38 -14.87
N GLY A 26 -15.65 0.04 -13.60
CA GLY A 26 -16.79 -0.25 -12.71
C GLY A 26 -17.66 0.96 -12.38
N LEU A 27 -17.11 2.17 -12.43
CA LEU A 27 -17.87 3.41 -12.28
C LEU A 27 -18.64 3.80 -13.56
N LEU A 28 -18.07 3.51 -14.73
CA LEU A 28 -18.66 3.87 -16.02
C LEU A 28 -19.60 2.79 -16.58
N TRP A 29 -19.26 1.51 -16.36
CA TRP A 29 -19.94 0.32 -16.88
C TRP A 29 -20.00 -0.80 -15.82
N PRO A 30 -20.76 -0.63 -14.73
CA PRO A 30 -20.82 -1.59 -13.63
C PRO A 30 -21.29 -2.99 -14.07
N GLU A 31 -22.19 -3.07 -15.06
CA GLU A 31 -22.68 -4.32 -15.64
C GLU A 31 -21.56 -5.13 -16.31
N ALA A 32 -20.66 -4.46 -17.04
CA ALA A 32 -19.53 -5.13 -17.68
C ALA A 32 -18.61 -5.78 -16.62
N LEU A 33 -18.41 -5.09 -15.49
CA LEU A 33 -17.59 -5.58 -14.39
C LEU A 33 -18.25 -6.77 -13.67
N LEU A 34 -19.56 -6.71 -13.44
CA LEU A 34 -20.34 -7.82 -12.89
C LEU A 34 -20.28 -9.06 -13.79
N GLY A 35 -20.46 -8.89 -15.10
CA GLY A 35 -20.40 -9.98 -16.08
C GLY A 35 -19.02 -10.66 -16.13
N MET A 36 -17.93 -9.87 -16.06
CA MET A 36 -16.57 -10.43 -16.01
C MET A 36 -16.33 -11.31 -14.77
N LEU A 37 -16.88 -10.89 -13.62
CA LEU A 37 -16.80 -11.63 -12.36
C LEU A 37 -17.71 -12.87 -12.33
N GLY A 38 -18.57 -13.04 -13.35
CA GLY A 38 -19.49 -14.16 -13.47
C GLY A 38 -20.78 -14.00 -12.69
N PHE A 39 -21.16 -12.77 -12.34
CA PHE A 39 -22.48 -12.48 -11.77
C PHE A 39 -23.52 -12.39 -12.88
N GLU A 40 -24.71 -12.90 -12.60
CA GLU A 40 -25.88 -12.70 -13.46
C GLU A 40 -26.39 -11.27 -13.35
N ILE A 41 -26.79 -10.69 -14.48
CA ILE A 41 -27.30 -9.32 -14.56
C ILE A 41 -28.79 -9.42 -14.83
N PRO A 42 -29.65 -9.23 -13.81
CA PRO A 42 -31.09 -9.33 -13.99
C PRO A 42 -31.63 -8.13 -14.80
N GLU A 43 -32.59 -8.38 -15.69
CA GLU A 43 -33.26 -7.31 -16.45
C GLU A 43 -34.09 -6.39 -15.53
N THR A 44 -34.67 -6.96 -14.48
CA THR A 44 -35.42 -6.22 -13.45
C THR A 44 -34.85 -6.52 -12.08
N ARG A 45 -34.39 -5.49 -11.37
CA ARG A 45 -33.88 -5.60 -10.00
C ARG A 45 -35.03 -5.59 -9.00
N ALA A 46 -35.03 -6.53 -8.06
CA ALA A 46 -35.99 -6.56 -6.96
C ALA A 46 -35.74 -5.40 -5.97
N ALA A 47 -36.77 -5.01 -5.23
CA ALA A 47 -36.61 -4.07 -4.13
C ALA A 47 -35.63 -4.65 -3.10
N GLY A 48 -34.55 -3.91 -2.79
CA GLY A 48 -33.48 -4.36 -1.91
C GLY A 48 -32.27 -4.98 -2.61
N ASP A 49 -32.25 -5.09 -3.94
CA ASP A 49 -31.02 -5.39 -4.67
C ASP A 49 -30.08 -4.17 -4.67
N TYR A 50 -29.12 -4.18 -3.74
CA TYR A 50 -28.08 -3.14 -3.63
C TYR A 50 -26.80 -3.49 -4.38
N THR A 51 -26.78 -4.53 -5.22
CA THR A 51 -25.58 -4.94 -5.96
C THR A 51 -24.97 -3.79 -6.74
N GLY A 52 -25.78 -2.97 -7.42
CA GLY A 52 -25.29 -1.79 -8.15
C GLY A 52 -24.61 -0.75 -7.25
N VAL A 53 -25.15 -0.54 -6.05
CA VAL A 53 -24.55 0.37 -5.06
C VAL A 53 -23.22 -0.19 -4.54
N PHE A 54 -23.19 -1.48 -4.22
CA PHE A 54 -21.96 -2.16 -3.78
C PHE A 54 -20.88 -2.17 -4.87
N VAL A 55 -21.25 -2.39 -6.13
CA VAL A 55 -20.31 -2.33 -7.26
C VAL A 55 -19.76 -0.91 -7.42
N THR A 56 -20.62 0.11 -7.35
CA THR A 56 -20.18 1.51 -7.44
C THR A 56 -19.21 1.86 -6.31
N ALA A 57 -19.55 1.52 -5.07
CA ALA A 57 -18.70 1.77 -3.91
C ALA A 57 -17.36 1.02 -4.00
N SER A 58 -17.39 -0.26 -4.40
CA SER A 58 -16.20 -1.09 -4.59
C SER A 58 -15.31 -0.58 -5.72
N SER A 59 -15.92 -0.06 -6.79
CA SER A 59 -15.22 0.52 -7.94
C SER A 59 -14.52 1.82 -7.56
N MET A 60 -15.18 2.69 -6.79
CA MET A 60 -14.57 3.90 -6.25
C MET A 60 -13.40 3.58 -5.30
N ALA A 61 -13.56 2.55 -4.45
CA ALA A 61 -12.47 2.09 -3.58
C ALA A 61 -11.27 1.56 -4.39
N SER A 62 -11.52 0.80 -5.45
CA SER A 62 -10.49 0.30 -6.37
C SER A 62 -9.76 1.45 -7.08
N PHE A 63 -10.52 2.44 -7.57
CA PHE A 63 -9.95 3.64 -8.20
C PHE A 63 -9.02 4.40 -7.24
N ASN A 64 -9.49 4.65 -6.01
CA ASN A 64 -8.70 5.31 -4.96
C ASN A 64 -7.42 4.54 -4.64
N MET A 65 -7.50 3.21 -4.49
CA MET A 65 -6.32 2.38 -4.28
C MET A 65 -5.34 2.45 -5.45
N GLY A 66 -5.84 2.52 -6.69
CA GLY A 66 -5.02 2.77 -7.86
C GLY A 66 -4.21 4.05 -7.75
N VAL A 67 -4.86 5.17 -7.37
CA VAL A 67 -4.18 6.46 -7.15
C VAL A 67 -3.13 6.35 -6.04
N TYR A 68 -3.46 5.73 -4.90
CA TYR A 68 -2.53 5.58 -3.79
C TYR A 68 -1.29 4.74 -4.17
N TYR A 69 -1.47 3.68 -4.95
CA TYR A 69 -0.37 2.83 -5.42
C TYR A 69 0.55 3.60 -6.37
N LEU A 70 -0.03 4.38 -7.29
CA LEU A 70 0.75 5.21 -8.20
C LEU A 70 1.50 6.32 -7.47
N LEU A 71 0.87 6.95 -6.47
CA LEU A 71 1.54 7.94 -5.62
C LEU A 71 2.69 7.32 -4.83
N ALA A 72 2.44 6.18 -4.17
CA ALA A 72 3.47 5.44 -3.44
C ALA A 72 4.60 4.97 -4.36
N THR A 73 4.30 4.70 -5.64
CA THR A 73 5.31 4.41 -6.65
C THR A 73 6.15 5.62 -7.00
N ALA A 74 5.50 6.76 -7.27
CA ALA A 74 6.18 8.00 -7.60
C ALA A 74 7.10 8.52 -6.46
N THR A 75 6.77 8.21 -5.20
CA THR A 75 7.55 8.59 -4.02
C THR A 75 8.49 7.49 -3.50
N GLU A 76 8.57 6.32 -4.16
CA GLU A 76 9.37 5.16 -3.72
C GLU A 76 9.12 4.77 -2.24
N TRP A 77 7.85 4.79 -1.82
CA TRP A 77 7.49 4.50 -0.43
C TRP A 77 7.58 3.00 -0.11
N ARG A 78 8.79 2.50 0.16
CA ARG A 78 9.06 1.07 0.37
C ARG A 78 8.30 0.42 1.54
N ALA A 79 8.01 1.18 2.60
CA ALA A 79 7.20 0.66 3.71
C ALA A 79 5.77 0.33 3.24
N PHE A 80 5.20 1.15 2.36
CA PHE A 80 3.92 0.88 1.74
C PHE A 80 3.95 -0.40 0.90
N TYR A 81 5.00 -0.64 0.12
CA TYR A 81 5.12 -1.86 -0.70
C TYR A 81 5.13 -3.13 0.16
N ARG A 82 5.87 -3.11 1.27
CA ARG A 82 5.89 -4.22 2.24
C ARG A 82 4.51 -4.48 2.83
N PHE A 83 3.80 -3.41 3.17
CA PHE A 83 2.43 -3.49 3.67
C PHE A 83 1.48 -4.08 2.62
N THR A 84 1.67 -3.72 1.35
CA THR A 84 0.89 -4.27 0.24
C THR A 84 1.03 -5.79 0.16
N VAL A 85 2.24 -6.34 0.34
CA VAL A 85 2.45 -7.80 0.37
C VAL A 85 1.57 -8.46 1.43
N VAL A 86 1.55 -7.93 2.66
CA VAL A 86 0.76 -8.49 3.76
C VAL A 86 -0.73 -8.47 3.41
N PHE A 87 -1.25 -7.33 2.98
CA PHE A 87 -2.68 -7.22 2.67
C PHE A 87 -3.10 -8.07 1.48
N ARG A 88 -2.24 -8.20 0.46
CA ARG A 88 -2.50 -9.11 -0.68
C ARG A 88 -2.58 -10.57 -0.23
N LEU A 89 -1.75 -11.00 0.71
CA LEU A 89 -1.85 -12.34 1.29
C LEU A 89 -3.12 -12.53 2.13
N VAL A 90 -3.56 -11.48 2.84
CA VAL A 90 -4.87 -11.49 3.52
C VAL A 90 -6.00 -11.63 2.51
N THR A 91 -6.00 -10.85 1.42
CA THR A 91 -7.00 -10.92 0.36
C THR A 91 -7.01 -12.29 -0.34
N PHE A 92 -5.84 -12.85 -0.66
CA PHE A 92 -5.70 -14.22 -1.14
C PHE A 92 -6.38 -15.23 -0.20
N THR A 93 -6.10 -15.12 1.09
CA THR A 93 -6.67 -16.01 2.11
C THR A 93 -8.18 -15.88 2.19
N VAL A 94 -8.70 -14.65 2.29
CA VAL A 94 -10.14 -14.39 2.41
C VAL A 94 -10.90 -14.89 1.19
N PHE A 95 -10.43 -14.62 -0.03
CA PHE A 95 -11.11 -15.11 -1.23
C PHE A 95 -11.02 -16.62 -1.39
N THR A 96 -9.88 -17.23 -1.03
CA THR A 96 -9.75 -18.70 -1.01
C THR A 96 -10.76 -19.32 -0.05
N LEU A 97 -10.85 -18.80 1.18
CA LEU A 97 -11.80 -19.30 2.19
C LEU A 97 -13.25 -19.07 1.79
N ALA A 98 -13.58 -17.91 1.20
CA ALA A 98 -14.93 -17.60 0.75
C ALA A 98 -15.42 -18.59 -0.32
N VAL A 99 -14.53 -19.01 -1.24
CA VAL A 99 -14.88 -20.03 -2.23
C VAL A 99 -14.97 -21.41 -1.61
N LEU A 100 -14.02 -21.79 -0.73
CA LEU A 100 -14.06 -23.10 -0.04
C LEU A 100 -15.28 -23.27 0.88
N ALA A 101 -15.85 -22.16 1.35
CA ALA A 101 -17.07 -22.14 2.17
C ALA A 101 -18.37 -21.97 1.34
N ASP A 102 -18.29 -22.04 0.01
CA ASP A 102 -19.42 -21.86 -0.93
C ASP A 102 -20.14 -20.50 -0.79
N VAL A 103 -19.47 -19.48 -0.25
CA VAL A 103 -19.99 -18.10 -0.11
C VAL A 103 -19.78 -17.31 -1.41
N ALA A 104 -18.73 -17.62 -2.17
CA ALA A 104 -18.35 -16.91 -3.40
C ALA A 104 -18.24 -17.85 -4.61
N PRO A 105 -18.49 -17.36 -5.84
CA PRO A 105 -18.33 -18.17 -7.06
C PRO A 105 -16.90 -18.70 -7.22
N GLY A 106 -16.75 -19.91 -7.80
CA GLY A 106 -15.44 -20.54 -8.03
C GLY A 106 -14.43 -19.68 -8.80
N ARG A 107 -14.91 -18.74 -9.63
CA ARG A 107 -14.08 -17.75 -10.34
C ARG A 107 -13.23 -16.88 -9.40
N PHE A 108 -13.64 -16.71 -8.14
CA PHE A 108 -12.89 -15.98 -7.13
C PHE A 108 -11.58 -16.67 -6.72
N PHE A 109 -11.38 -17.97 -6.99
CA PHE A 109 -10.04 -18.56 -6.89
C PHE A 109 -9.06 -17.91 -7.86
N GLY A 110 -9.50 -17.48 -9.04
CA GLY A 110 -8.67 -16.73 -9.97
C GLY A 110 -8.23 -15.39 -9.40
N VAL A 111 -9.15 -14.67 -8.73
CA VAL A 111 -8.85 -13.42 -8.03
C VAL A 111 -7.89 -13.67 -6.86
N ALA A 112 -8.11 -14.72 -6.07
CA ALA A 112 -7.20 -15.11 -5.01
C ALA A 112 -5.80 -15.38 -5.57
N ALA A 113 -5.68 -16.27 -6.56
CA ALA A 113 -4.41 -16.62 -7.17
C ALA A 113 -3.67 -15.39 -7.71
N TRP A 114 -4.40 -14.45 -8.34
CA TRP A 114 -3.84 -13.17 -8.78
C TRP A 114 -3.24 -12.35 -7.64
N GLU A 115 -3.96 -12.25 -6.52
CA GLU A 115 -3.49 -11.55 -5.33
C GLU A 115 -2.24 -12.22 -4.73
N GLY A 116 -2.21 -13.55 -4.66
CA GLY A 116 -1.07 -14.33 -4.19
C GLY A 116 0.17 -14.15 -5.08
N VAL A 117 0.01 -14.29 -6.41
CA VAL A 117 1.10 -14.07 -7.38
C VAL A 117 1.62 -12.64 -7.27
N GLY A 118 0.73 -11.65 -7.13
CA GLY A 118 1.11 -10.25 -6.95
C GLY A 118 1.89 -9.97 -5.66
N ALA A 119 1.49 -10.61 -4.56
CA ALA A 119 2.22 -10.54 -3.29
C ALA A 119 3.63 -11.11 -3.44
N LEU A 120 3.76 -12.29 -4.06
CA LEU A 120 5.04 -12.95 -4.31
C LEU A 120 5.95 -12.12 -5.22
N ALA A 121 5.41 -11.58 -6.32
CA ALA A 121 6.16 -10.74 -7.24
C ALA A 121 6.71 -9.48 -6.54
N THR A 122 5.89 -8.82 -5.73
CA THR A 122 6.30 -7.63 -4.98
C THR A 122 7.33 -7.96 -3.90
N ALA A 123 7.14 -9.06 -3.17
CA ALA A 123 8.10 -9.53 -2.16
C ALA A 123 9.46 -9.89 -2.79
N ALA A 124 9.45 -10.58 -3.93
CA ALA A 124 10.64 -10.90 -4.69
C ALA A 124 11.35 -9.64 -5.20
N GLY A 125 10.58 -8.65 -5.72
CA GLY A 125 11.11 -7.35 -6.10
C GLY A 125 11.79 -6.63 -4.95
N LEU A 126 11.15 -6.58 -3.78
CA LEU A 126 11.71 -5.95 -2.58
C LEU A 126 13.00 -6.63 -2.11
N TRP A 127 13.03 -7.96 -2.12
CA TRP A 127 14.20 -8.74 -1.75
C TRP A 127 15.36 -8.51 -2.72
N TRP A 128 15.07 -8.48 -4.01
CA TRP A 128 16.06 -8.23 -5.06
C TRP A 128 16.64 -6.82 -4.97
N ASP A 129 15.78 -5.82 -4.76
CA ASP A 129 16.20 -4.43 -4.57
C ASP A 129 17.07 -4.27 -3.29
N ALA A 130 16.74 -4.99 -2.21
CA ALA A 130 17.54 -4.97 -0.98
C ALA A 130 18.94 -5.56 -1.17
N ARG A 131 19.07 -6.63 -1.97
CA ARG A 131 20.37 -7.24 -2.30
C ARG A 131 21.25 -6.29 -3.09
N ARG A 132 20.69 -5.55 -4.04
CA ARG A 132 21.44 -4.59 -4.88
C ARG A 132 21.76 -3.28 -4.16
N GLY A 133 20.96 -2.90 -3.17
CA GLY A 133 21.29 -1.79 -2.27
C GLY A 133 22.36 -2.14 -1.24
N GLY A 134 22.56 -3.42 -0.94
CA GLY A 134 23.56 -3.92 0.01
C GLY A 134 25.00 -3.89 -0.51
N ASP A 135 25.22 -4.05 -1.81
CA ASP A 135 26.56 -4.00 -2.43
C ASP A 135 27.15 -2.58 -2.51
N ALA A 136 26.32 -1.54 -2.29
CA ALA A 136 26.75 -0.14 -2.25
C ALA A 136 27.14 0.35 -0.84
N ALA A 137 27.02 -0.50 0.18
CA ALA A 137 27.30 -0.17 1.58
C ALA A 137 28.38 -1.10 2.17
N ALA A 138 29.55 -1.15 1.54
CA ALA A 138 30.78 -1.54 2.24
C ALA A 138 31.34 -0.31 2.99
N PRO A 139 31.82 -0.45 4.23
CA PRO A 139 31.95 0.65 5.17
C PRO A 139 33.18 1.52 4.84
N ALA A 140 33.00 2.84 4.84
CA ALA A 140 34.10 3.77 5.06
C ALA A 140 34.53 3.65 6.54
N ALA A 141 35.30 2.61 6.83
CA ALA A 141 36.23 2.62 7.95
C ALA A 141 37.51 3.24 7.43
N ASP A 142 37.71 4.54 7.70
CA ASP A 142 39.01 5.12 8.05
C ASP A 142 38.84 6.59 8.46
N ASP A 143 39.61 6.94 9.49
CA ASP A 143 39.97 8.28 9.96
C ASP A 143 38.97 9.15 10.74
N ALA A 144 38.95 8.94 12.06
CA ALA A 144 38.90 10.05 13.02
C ALA A 144 39.57 9.69 14.36
N THR A 145 40.84 9.26 14.32
CA THR A 145 41.75 9.37 15.45
C THR A 145 42.39 10.76 15.45
N GLY A 146 42.12 11.54 16.49
CA GLY A 146 43.03 12.60 16.97
C GLY A 146 42.61 14.05 16.67
N SER A 147 42.05 14.72 17.67
CA SER A 147 42.72 15.89 18.24
C SER A 147 42.12 16.24 19.61
N ALA A 148 42.99 16.38 20.59
CA ALA A 148 42.69 16.77 21.96
C ALA A 148 42.95 18.28 22.19
N SER A 149 42.36 18.81 23.26
CA SER A 149 42.61 20.10 23.95
C SER A 149 42.09 21.36 23.22
N SER A 150 41.54 22.39 23.88
CA SER A 150 41.85 22.94 25.22
C SER A 150 40.73 23.87 25.77
N SER A 151 40.50 23.86 27.11
CA SER A 151 40.29 25.00 28.07
C SER A 151 39.55 26.30 27.64
N ALA A 152 38.74 27.02 28.44
CA ALA A 152 38.39 27.03 29.86
C ALA A 152 37.24 28.05 30.13
N GLU A 153 36.56 27.83 31.26
CA GLU A 153 35.83 28.73 32.19
C GLU A 153 35.38 30.16 31.84
N HIS A 154 34.10 30.47 32.12
CA HIS A 154 33.67 31.43 33.18
C HIS A 154 32.13 31.33 33.38
N SER A 155 31.62 30.76 34.48
CA SER A 155 31.23 31.41 35.76
C SER A 155 30.07 32.42 35.65
N GLY A 156 28.95 32.14 36.37
CA GLY A 156 27.84 33.06 36.56
C GLY A 156 26.60 32.40 37.17
N ALA A 157 26.42 32.55 38.48
CA ALA A 157 25.41 31.93 39.33
C ALA A 157 24.05 32.67 39.39
N GLY A 158 23.03 32.00 39.93
CA GLY A 158 21.78 32.61 40.45
C GLY A 158 20.52 31.80 40.08
N THR A 159 20.08 30.82 40.89
CA THR A 159 18.93 30.91 41.84
C THR A 159 17.70 31.58 41.22
N SER A 160 16.51 31.00 41.11
CA SER A 160 15.66 30.44 42.18
C SER A 160 14.42 29.83 41.51
N GLY A 161 13.85 28.76 42.08
CA GLY A 161 12.60 28.18 41.60
C GLY A 161 11.35 29.03 41.90
N VAL A 162 10.24 28.64 41.27
CA VAL A 162 8.83 28.60 41.73
C VAL A 162 7.95 28.43 40.47
N GLY A 163 7.21 27.32 40.36
CA GLY A 163 6.03 27.21 39.46
C GLY A 163 4.74 27.60 40.21
N PRO A 164 3.51 27.31 39.74
CA PRO A 164 3.06 26.78 38.44
C PRO A 164 1.82 27.53 37.86
N ALA A 165 1.17 26.91 36.87
CA ALA A 165 -0.28 26.95 36.54
C ALA A 165 -0.78 27.83 35.37
N ALA A 166 -1.24 27.11 34.33
CA ALA A 166 -2.50 27.21 33.59
C ALA A 166 -3.09 28.58 33.22
N ASP A 167 -3.29 28.79 31.91
CA ASP A 167 -4.59 29.26 31.41
C ASP A 167 -4.81 28.77 29.96
N ALA A 168 -5.79 27.89 29.79
CA ALA A 168 -6.28 27.45 28.49
C ALA A 168 -7.62 28.14 28.24
N VAL A 169 -7.62 29.01 27.23
CA VAL A 169 -8.77 29.79 26.77
C VAL A 169 -9.81 28.87 26.13
N ARG A 170 -11.07 29.14 26.47
CA ARG A 170 -12.30 28.50 26.01
C ARG A 170 -12.68 28.94 24.60
#